data_AF-C6FC26-F1
#
_entry.id   AF-C6FC26-F1
#
_cell.length_a   1.000
_cell.length_b   1.000
_cell.length_c   1.000
_cell.angle_alpha   90.00
_cell.angle_beta   90.00
_cell.angle_gamma   90.00
#
_symmetry.space_group_name_H-M   'P 1'
#
loop_
_entity.id
_entity.type
_entity.pdbx_description
1 polymer ?
#
loop_
_entity_poly.entity_id
_entity_poly.type
_entity_poly.pdbx_seq_one_letter_code
_entity_poly.pdbx_strand_id
1 'polypeptide(L)'
;TRSRIALGAARGIEYIHSRGRDISHGNIKSSNILLTREYNAGVSDVGLAQLVSATPSANRIVGYRAPEVTDARKISQKADVYSFGVLLLEILTGKA
;
A
#
# COMPACT_ATOMS: atom_id res chain seq x y z
N THR A 1 12.42 -11.00 -10.12
CA THR A 1 11.90 -10.24 -11.28
C THR A 1 10.84 -9.26 -10.78
N ARG A 2 10.57 -8.18 -11.53
CA ARG A 2 9.51 -7.19 -11.18
C ARG A 2 8.14 -7.84 -10.96
N SER A 3 7.78 -8.84 -11.76
CA SER A 3 6.56 -9.64 -11.59
C SER A 3 6.49 -10.39 -10.26
N ARG A 4 7.63 -10.92 -9.77
CA ARG A 4 7.71 -11.59 -8.46
C ARG A 4 7.49 -10.63 -7.30
N ILE A 5 8.02 -9.41 -7.42
CA ILE A 5 7.81 -8.35 -6.43
C ILE A 5 6.34 -7.97 -6.36
N ALA A 6 5.72 -7.71 -7.51
CA ALA A 6 4.29 -7.40 -7.60
C ALA A 6 3.41 -8.52 -7.00
N LEU A 7 3.72 -9.78 -7.30
CA LEU A 7 3.01 -10.93 -6.74
C LEU A 7 3.18 -11.04 -5.21
N GLY A 8 4.40 -10.84 -4.70
CA GLY A 8 4.66 -10.85 -3.26
C GLY A 8 3.91 -9.73 -2.53
N ALA A 9 3.92 -8.51 -3.08
CA ALA A 9 3.15 -7.40 -2.56
C ALA A 9 1.63 -7.70 -2.56
N ALA A 10 1.09 -8.25 -3.66
CA ALA A 10 -0.32 -8.62 -3.76
C ALA A 10 -0.72 -9.64 -2.68
N ARG A 11 0.10 -10.67 -2.44
CA ARG A 11 -0.14 -11.66 -1.38
C ARG A 11 -0.11 -11.04 0.02
N GLY A 12 0.78 -10.08 0.26
CA GLY A 12 0.80 -9.35 1.53
C GLY A 12 -0.46 -8.53 1.76
N ILE A 13 -0.96 -7.86 0.70
CA ILE A 13 -2.20 -7.08 0.74
C ILE A 13 -3.42 -8.01 0.95
N GLU A 14 -3.50 -9.10 0.19
CA GLU A 14 -4.53 -10.13 0.35
C GLU A 14 -4.56 -10.66 1.79
N TYR A 15 -3.39 -10.97 2.35
CA TYR A 15 -3.30 -11.42 3.74
C TYR A 15 -3.88 -10.40 4.71
N ILE A 16 -3.57 -9.11 4.56
CA ILE A 16 -4.14 -8.03 5.40
C ILE A 16 -5.66 -7.99 5.25
N HIS A 17 -6.18 -8.02 4.01
CA HIS A 17 -7.62 -7.98 3.72
C HIS A 17 -8.36 -9.20 4.27
N SER A 18 -7.70 -10.37 4.32
CA SER A 18 -8.28 -11.60 4.88
C SER A 18 -8.52 -11.53 6.40
N ARG A 19 -7.89 -10.58 7.11
CA ARG A 19 -8.05 -10.42 8.58
C ARG A 19 -9.41 -9.83 8.97
N GLY A 20 -10.16 -9.26 8.04
CA GLY A 20 -11.50 -8.74 8.28
C GLY A 20 -11.95 -7.75 7.21
N ARG A 21 -13.27 -7.62 7.04
CA ARG A 21 -13.89 -6.79 5.99
C ARG A 21 -13.44 -5.32 6.01
N ASP A 22 -13.22 -4.77 7.19
CA ASP A 22 -12.81 -3.37 7.39
C ASP A 22 -11.32 -3.23 7.68
N ILE A 23 -10.54 -4.31 7.52
CA ILE A 23 -9.09 -4.28 7.68
C ILE A 23 -8.45 -3.94 6.34
N SER A 24 -7.84 -2.76 6.28
CA SER A 24 -7.04 -2.24 5.17
C SER A 24 -5.65 -1.85 5.65
N HIS A 25 -4.68 -1.85 4.76
CA HIS A 25 -3.34 -1.33 5.03
C HIS A 25 -3.32 0.20 5.16
N GLY A 26 -3.90 0.90 4.18
CA GLY A 26 -4.03 2.36 4.16
C GLY A 26 -2.77 3.16 3.85
N ASN A 27 -1.69 2.52 3.40
CA ASN A 27 -0.43 3.20 3.05
C ASN A 27 0.41 2.39 2.06
N ILE A 28 -0.22 1.86 1.01
CA ILE A 28 0.47 1.10 -0.03
C ILE A 28 1.26 2.05 -0.94
N LYS A 29 2.57 1.83 -1.04
CA LYS A 29 3.54 2.56 -1.89
C LYS A 29 4.86 1.78 -1.96
N SER A 30 5.73 2.06 -2.93
CA SER A 30 7.01 1.35 -3.09
C SER A 30 7.89 1.34 -1.86
N SER A 31 7.99 2.47 -1.15
CA SER A 31 8.78 2.57 0.09
C SER A 31 8.32 1.63 1.21
N ASN A 32 7.12 1.07 1.13
CA ASN A 32 6.57 0.09 2.08
C ASN A 32 6.57 -1.35 1.53
N ILE A 33 7.22 -1.57 0.38
CA ILE A 33 7.47 -2.90 -0.19
C ILE A 33 8.94 -3.22 0.04
N LEU A 34 9.21 -3.96 1.12
CA LEU A 34 10.57 -4.36 1.49
C LEU A 34 10.99 -5.58 0.69
N LEU A 35 12.26 -5.61 0.29
CA LEU A 35 12.83 -6.72 -0.48
C LEU A 35 13.92 -7.42 0.33
N THR A 36 13.88 -8.74 0.36
CA THR A 36 15.01 -9.54 0.83
C THR A 36 16.12 -9.59 -0.24
N ARG A 37 17.29 -10.14 0.10
CA ARG A 37 18.40 -10.33 -0.85
C ARG A 37 18.01 -11.22 -2.04
N GLU A 38 17.04 -12.10 -1.84
CA GLU A 38 16.49 -13.02 -2.85
C GLU A 38 15.33 -12.40 -3.66
N TYR A 39 15.05 -11.11 -3.48
CA TYR A 39 13.95 -10.37 -4.11
C TYR A 39 12.55 -10.92 -3.74
N ASN A 40 12.41 -11.44 -2.52
CA ASN A 40 11.09 -11.70 -1.96
C ASN A 40 10.53 -10.40 -1.39
N ALA A 41 9.29 -10.06 -1.76
CA ALA A 41 8.64 -8.84 -1.33
C ALA A 41 7.82 -9.05 -0.06
N GLY A 42 7.96 -8.15 0.92
CA GLY A 42 7.15 -8.06 2.13
C GLY A 42 6.49 -6.69 2.23
N VAL A 43 5.28 -6.66 2.77
CA VAL A 43 4.50 -5.44 2.98
C VAL A 43 4.71 -4.95 4.42
N SER A 44 5.12 -3.69 4.60
CA SER A 44 5.44 -3.08 5.92
C SER A 44 4.51 -1.92 6.28
N ASP A 45 4.59 -1.41 7.51
CA ASP A 45 3.83 -0.25 8.00
C ASP A 45 2.29 -0.42 8.01
N VAL A 46 1.83 -1.65 8.20
CA VAL A 46 0.40 -1.98 8.31
C VAL A 46 -0.22 -1.25 9.51
N GLY A 47 -1.32 -0.53 9.30
CA GLY A 47 -2.09 0.12 10.38
C GLY A 47 -1.46 1.38 10.99
N LEU A 48 -0.20 1.72 10.65
CA LEU A 48 0.44 2.95 11.15
C LEU A 48 -0.26 4.22 10.66
N ALA A 49 -0.85 4.20 9.47
CA ALA A 49 -1.62 5.34 8.95
C ALA A 49 -2.85 5.67 9.82
N GLN A 50 -3.43 4.68 10.50
CA GLN A 50 -4.60 4.85 11.36
C GLN A 50 -4.20 5.30 12.79
N LEU A 51 -3.00 4.92 13.24
CA LEU A 51 -2.50 5.21 14.60
C LEU A 51 -1.95 6.64 14.77
N VAL A 52 -1.46 7.28 13.70
CA VAL A 52 -0.88 8.62 13.80
C VAL A 52 -2.00 9.68 13.77
N SER A 53 -2.50 10.02 14.96
CA SER A 53 -3.55 11.03 15.20
C SER A 53 -3.11 12.49 14.96
N ALA A 54 -1.82 12.75 14.76
CA ALA A 54 -1.31 14.09 14.51
C ALA A 54 -1.22 14.31 12.99
N THR A 55 -2.21 15.01 12.44
CA THR A 55 -2.28 15.52 11.07
C THR A 55 -1.73 14.57 9.99
N PRO A 56 -2.58 13.87 9.21
CA PRO A 56 -2.07 13.10 8.07
C PRO A 56 -1.35 14.11 7.20
N SER A 57 -0.01 14.05 7.20
CA SER A 57 0.79 14.94 6.39
C SER A 57 0.26 14.71 4.99
N ALA A 58 -0.35 15.72 4.39
CA ALA A 58 -0.93 15.60 3.05
C ALA A 58 0.10 15.02 2.07
N ASN A 59 1.39 15.20 2.37
CA ASN A 59 2.57 14.65 1.72
C ASN A 59 2.81 13.13 1.83
N ARG A 60 2.22 12.38 2.78
CA ARG A 60 2.62 10.99 3.05
C ARG A 60 2.22 9.96 1.97
N ILE A 61 1.20 10.29 1.17
CA ILE A 61 0.58 9.39 0.15
C ILE A 61 0.27 10.16 -1.16
N VAL A 62 0.98 11.26 -1.44
CA VAL A 62 0.78 12.03 -2.69
C VAL A 62 1.08 11.08 -3.86
N GLY A 63 0.10 10.88 -4.75
CA GLY A 63 0.20 9.99 -5.92
C GLY A 63 -0.43 8.60 -5.74
N TYR A 64 -0.44 8.02 -4.54
CA TYR A 64 -0.98 6.67 -4.28
C TYR A 64 -2.41 6.68 -3.74
N ARG A 65 -2.88 7.84 -3.25
CA ARG A 65 -4.19 7.94 -2.60
C ARG A 65 -5.33 7.78 -3.61
N ALA A 66 -6.27 6.90 -3.28
CA ALA A 66 -7.49 6.72 -4.04
C ALA A 66 -8.38 7.98 -3.96
N PRO A 67 -9.02 8.40 -5.06
CA PRO A 67 -9.75 9.67 -5.14
C PRO A 67 -10.95 9.76 -4.17
N GLU A 68 -11.53 8.62 -3.81
CA GLU A 68 -12.63 8.55 -2.83
C GLU A 68 -12.19 8.77 -1.38
N VAL A 69 -10.89 8.68 -1.10
CA VAL A 69 -10.35 8.83 0.26
C VAL A 69 -10.19 10.31 0.60
N THR A 70 -11.21 10.85 1.25
CA THR A 70 -11.24 12.24 1.77
C THR A 70 -10.76 12.34 3.22
N ASP A 71 -10.95 11.29 4.03
CA ASP A 71 -10.43 11.16 5.39
C ASP A 71 -9.43 10.01 5.47
N ALA A 72 -8.18 10.31 5.83
CA ALA A 72 -7.10 9.33 5.97
C ALA A 72 -7.34 8.29 7.08
N ARG A 73 -8.34 8.51 7.95
CA ARG A 73 -8.76 7.54 8.97
C ARG A 73 -9.80 6.55 8.46
N LYS A 74 -10.41 6.80 7.30
CA LYS A 74 -11.46 5.97 6.69
C LYS A 74 -10.98 5.38 5.38
N ILE A 75 -9.97 4.52 5.47
CA ILE A 75 -9.42 3.82 4.32
C ILE A 75 -10.13 2.48 4.18
N SER A 76 -10.56 2.17 2.95
CA SER A 76 -11.20 0.91 2.60
C SER A 76 -10.21 -0.04 1.92
N GLN A 77 -10.55 -1.33 1.86
CA GLN A 77 -9.80 -2.29 1.04
C GLN A 77 -9.76 -1.90 -0.44
N LYS A 78 -10.78 -1.19 -0.95
CA LYS A 78 -10.79 -0.71 -2.34
C LYS A 78 -9.78 0.41 -2.58
N ALA A 79 -9.56 1.25 -1.59
CA ALA A 79 -8.50 2.25 -1.66
C ALA A 79 -7.09 1.61 -1.70
N ASP A 80 -6.86 0.52 -0.95
CA ASP A 80 -5.60 -0.24 -1.06
C ASP A 80 -5.40 -0.81 -2.48
N VAL A 81 -6.48 -1.28 -3.13
CA VAL A 81 -6.42 -1.80 -4.50
C VAL A 81 -6.04 -0.69 -5.49
N TYR A 82 -6.57 0.52 -5.33
CA TYR A 82 -6.17 1.67 -6.14
C TYR A 82 -4.68 1.98 -5.94
N SER A 83 -4.23 2.10 -4.69
CA SER A 83 -2.83 2.37 -4.36
C SER A 83 -1.90 1.28 -4.89
N PHE A 84 -2.33 0.01 -4.85
CA PHE A 84 -1.61 -1.09 -5.47
C PHE A 84 -1.51 -0.94 -6.99
N GLY A 85 -2.56 -0.45 -7.65
CA GLY A 85 -2.52 -0.09 -9.08
C GLY A 85 -1.44 0.94 -9.40
N VAL A 86 -1.31 1.99 -8.58
CA VAL A 86 -0.23 2.99 -8.72
C VAL A 86 1.15 2.35 -8.52
N LEU A 87 1.31 1.49 -7.52
CA LEU A 87 2.54 0.72 -7.30
C LEU A 87 2.90 -0.15 -8.51
N LEU A 88 1.92 -0.79 -9.16
CA LEU A 88 2.17 -1.56 -10.38
C LEU A 88 2.70 -0.67 -11.52
N LEU A 89 2.18 0.55 -11.67
CA LEU A 89 2.68 1.50 -12.67
C LEU A 89 4.14 1.89 -12.39
N GLU A 90 4.49 2.15 -11.14
CA GLU A 90 5.87 2.43 -10.74
C GLU A 90 6.79 1.22 -11.01
N ILE A 91 6.35 0.00 -10.68
CA ILE A 91 7.11 -1.23 -10.97
C ILE A 91 7.35 -1.38 -12.49
N LEU A 92 6.35 -1.07 -13.32
CA LEU A 92 6.45 -1.17 -14.78
C LEU A 92 7.39 -0.09 -15.35
N THR A 93 7.20 1.15 -14.92
CA THR A 93 7.89 2.33 -15.49
C THR A 93 9.27 2.59 -14.88
N GLY A 94 9.50 2.14 -13.64
CA GLY A 94 10.66 2.49 -12.84
C GLY A 94 10.68 3.96 -12.38
N LYS A 95 9.52 4.63 -12.36
CA LYS A 95 9.39 6.06 -12.02
C LYS A 95 8.32 6.28 -10.95
N ALA A 96 8.63 7.13 -9.98
CA ALA A 96 7.73 7.59 -8.93
C ALA A 96 7.17 8.98 -9.24
#